data_AF-Q9BL18-F1
#
_entry.id   AF-Q9BL18-F1
#
_cell.length_a   1.000
_cell.length_b   1.000
_cell.length_c   1.000
_cell.angle_alpha   90.00
_cell.angle_beta   90.00
_cell.angle_gamma   90.00
#
_symmetry.space_group_name_H-M   'P 1'
#
loop_
_entity.id
_entity.type
_entity.pdbx_description
1 polymer ?
#
loop_
_entity_poly.entity_id
_entity_poly.type
_entity_poly.pdbx_seq_one_letter_code
_entity_poly.pdbx_strand_id
1 'polypeptide(L)'
;MLPVKKAVSRAALILGRAVAPAEQLAMIKNSSADREIKGLLRQCLIAAMNFQSSSKENLEKSKTLVRKTGSTCEISCRSAAFTAASAMKLKKWNDVDEMLQLTTLCPPAITSSIRIKALAEQSKLDEALLELEKVLMFEEEVFSSGNYSVSDEALDSLCEAIKSAPETTEKMKKFRNLQRIITKYGRRTKKTIEELLFSPIHLEQQPDEAPRIVDENFVKSQKFEDFVKKIPYLKDEKP
;
A
#
# COMPACT_ATOMS: atom_id res chain seq x y z
N MET A 1 -21.17 -8.87 0.30
CA MET A 1 -20.25 -7.74 0.07
C MET A 1 -20.61 -6.63 1.03
N LEU A 2 -19.84 -6.43 2.10
CA LEU A 2 -20.08 -5.33 3.04
C LEU A 2 -19.52 -4.04 2.42
N PRO A 3 -20.35 -3.02 2.15
CA PRO A 3 -19.90 -1.78 1.56
C PRO A 3 -19.13 -0.98 2.62
N VAL A 4 -17.82 -0.83 2.41
CA VAL A 4 -16.90 0.00 3.19
C VAL A 4 -17.29 1.46 2.99
N LYS A 5 -18.37 1.94 3.63
CA LYS A 5 -18.92 3.27 3.34
C LYS A 5 -19.11 4.20 4.54
N LYS A 6 -18.89 3.78 5.79
CA LYS A 6 -18.96 4.71 6.92
C LYS A 6 -17.93 4.38 7.99
N ALA A 7 -17.32 5.42 8.53
CA ALA A 7 -16.37 5.43 9.64
C ALA A 7 -14.89 5.14 9.32
N VAL A 8 -14.25 6.05 8.56
CA VAL A 8 -12.78 6.12 8.56
C VAL A 8 -12.20 7.54 8.63
N SER A 9 -12.93 8.48 9.21
CA SER A 9 -12.46 9.86 9.36
C SER A 9 -11.32 10.07 10.38
N ARG A 10 -10.82 9.02 11.05
CA ARG A 10 -9.68 9.13 11.98
C ARG A 10 -8.65 7.99 11.96
N ALA A 11 -8.83 6.94 11.18
CA ALA A 11 -7.86 5.85 11.13
C ALA A 11 -6.88 6.08 9.97
N ALA A 12 -5.73 6.72 10.24
CA ALA A 12 -4.64 6.79 9.26
C ALA A 12 -3.28 7.19 9.82
N LEU A 13 -3.23 7.98 10.91
CA LEU A 13 -1.97 8.30 11.61
C LEU A 13 -1.50 7.20 12.56
N ILE A 14 -2.17 6.04 12.56
CA ILE A 14 -1.92 4.99 13.55
C ILE A 14 -0.53 4.39 13.37
N LEU A 15 -0.09 4.15 12.13
CA LEU A 15 1.27 3.72 11.86
C LEU A 15 2.18 4.94 11.83
N GLY A 16 2.93 5.15 12.91
CA GLY A 16 3.96 6.17 12.98
C GLY A 16 4.95 5.85 14.09
N ARG A 17 6.25 6.04 13.84
CA ARG A 17 7.29 5.82 14.86
C ARG A 17 7.15 6.72 16.09
N ALA A 18 6.39 7.81 16.00
CA ALA A 18 6.24 8.80 17.07
C ALA A 18 5.35 8.33 18.24
N VAL A 19 4.58 7.25 18.07
CA VAL A 19 3.60 6.78 19.06
C VAL A 19 3.99 5.37 19.50
N ALA A 20 4.01 5.11 20.81
CA ALA A 20 4.38 3.79 21.31
C ALA A 20 3.36 2.72 20.84
N PRO A 21 3.75 1.45 20.61
CA PRO A 21 2.81 0.42 20.14
C PRO A 21 1.59 0.24 21.05
N ALA A 22 1.75 0.37 22.37
CA ALA A 22 0.64 0.30 23.33
C ALA A 22 -0.37 1.44 23.13
N GLU A 23 0.12 2.65 22.86
CA GLU A 23 -0.72 3.82 22.55
C GLU A 23 -1.42 3.65 21.21
N GLN A 24 -0.72 3.15 20.18
CA GLN A 24 -1.34 2.84 18.87
C GLN A 24 -2.46 1.79 19.01
N LEU A 25 -2.26 0.74 19.83
CA LEU A 25 -3.31 -0.23 20.14
C LEU A 25 -4.51 0.40 20.85
N ALA A 26 -4.27 1.32 21.78
CA ALA A 26 -5.32 2.08 22.44
C ALA A 26 -6.10 2.97 21.46
N MET A 27 -5.39 3.66 20.55
CA MET A 27 -6.01 4.44 19.47
C MET A 27 -6.87 3.57 18.56
N ILE A 28 -6.38 2.38 18.15
CA ILE A 28 -7.16 1.43 17.35
C ILE A 28 -8.42 1.00 18.12
N LYS A 29 -8.29 0.66 19.40
CA LYS A 29 -9.42 0.22 20.24
C LYS A 29 -10.50 1.31 20.34
N ASN A 30 -10.09 2.54 20.57
CA ASN A 30 -10.96 3.70 20.78
C ASN A 30 -11.44 4.35 19.47
N SER A 31 -10.93 3.93 18.32
CA SER A 31 -11.37 4.44 17.01
C SER A 31 -12.84 4.07 16.71
N SER A 32 -13.49 4.83 15.83
CA SER A 32 -14.86 4.55 15.35
C SER A 32 -14.92 3.49 14.25
N ALA A 33 -13.78 2.96 13.81
CA ALA A 33 -13.71 1.99 12.73
C ALA A 33 -14.41 0.66 13.07
N ASP A 34 -14.85 -0.05 12.04
CA ASP A 34 -15.45 -1.38 12.17
C ASP A 34 -14.49 -2.36 12.88
N ARG A 35 -15.05 -3.36 13.57
CA ARG A 35 -14.31 -4.45 14.21
C ARG A 35 -13.35 -5.15 13.25
N GLU A 36 -13.73 -5.34 11.99
CA GLU A 36 -12.87 -5.96 10.98
C GLU A 36 -11.65 -5.11 10.68
N ILE A 37 -11.84 -3.81 10.40
CA ILE A 37 -10.76 -2.84 10.16
C ILE A 37 -9.84 -2.74 11.37
N LYS A 38 -10.41 -2.67 12.59
CA LYS A 38 -9.63 -2.72 13.84
C LYS A 38 -8.79 -3.99 13.94
N GLY A 39 -9.32 -5.12 13.48
CA GLY A 39 -8.60 -6.39 13.38
C GLY A 39 -7.38 -6.28 12.46
N LEU A 40 -7.57 -5.77 11.25
CA LEU A 40 -6.50 -5.56 10.27
C LEU A 40 -5.43 -4.59 10.77
N LEU A 41 -5.83 -3.47 11.38
CA LEU A 41 -4.89 -2.49 11.95
C LEU A 41 -4.02 -3.08 13.05
N ARG A 42 -4.60 -3.91 13.94
CA ARG A 42 -3.83 -4.62 14.98
C ARG A 42 -2.82 -5.58 14.36
N GLN A 43 -3.22 -6.34 13.34
CA GLN A 43 -2.31 -7.26 12.67
C GLN A 43 -1.17 -6.51 11.97
N CYS A 44 -1.46 -5.41 11.30
CA CYS A 44 -0.45 -4.57 10.67
C CYS A 44 0.53 -4.01 11.69
N LEU A 45 0.04 -3.58 12.86
CA LEU A 45 0.88 -3.13 13.97
C LEU A 45 1.77 -4.26 14.51
N ILE A 46 1.23 -5.47 14.68
CA ILE A 46 2.02 -6.64 15.09
C ILE A 46 3.11 -6.93 14.05
N ALA A 47 2.79 -6.90 12.76
CA ALA A 47 3.78 -7.09 11.69
C ALA A 47 4.87 -6.01 11.73
N ALA A 48 4.51 -4.75 12.00
CA ALA A 48 5.45 -3.65 12.16
C ALA A 48 6.38 -3.83 13.38
N MET A 49 5.84 -4.26 14.52
CA MET A 49 6.64 -4.59 15.71
C MET A 49 7.60 -5.76 15.45
N ASN A 50 7.11 -6.80 14.78
CA ASN A 50 7.92 -7.95 14.40
C ASN A 50 9.07 -7.55 13.46
N PHE A 51 8.82 -6.65 12.51
CA PHE A 51 9.83 -6.07 11.63
C PHE A 51 10.97 -5.33 12.37
N GLN A 52 10.66 -4.68 13.48
CA GLN A 52 11.67 -4.02 14.30
C GLN A 52 12.56 -5.03 15.04
N SER A 53 11.98 -6.13 15.52
CA SER A 53 12.70 -7.12 16.33
C SER A 53 13.71 -8.00 15.58
N SER A 54 13.61 -8.10 14.24
CA SER A 54 14.48 -8.94 13.39
C SER A 54 14.62 -10.41 13.86
N SER A 55 13.58 -10.98 14.47
CA SER A 55 13.57 -12.38 14.94
C SER A 55 12.93 -13.33 13.92
N LYS A 56 13.52 -14.51 13.74
CA LYS A 56 12.95 -15.58 12.88
C LYS A 56 11.58 -16.04 13.38
N GLU A 57 11.40 -16.17 14.69
CA GLU A 57 10.11 -16.55 15.27
C GLU A 57 9.04 -15.50 14.96
N ASN A 58 9.40 -14.22 15.05
CA ASN A 58 8.49 -13.11 14.76
C ASN A 58 8.16 -13.02 13.26
N LEU A 59 9.11 -13.38 12.38
CA LEU A 59 8.83 -13.53 10.96
C LEU A 59 7.76 -14.61 10.72
N GLU A 60 7.89 -15.81 11.30
CA GLU A 60 6.92 -16.89 11.12
C GLU A 60 5.52 -16.53 11.65
N LYS A 61 5.46 -15.82 12.78
CA LYS A 61 4.21 -15.27 13.32
C LYS A 61 3.57 -14.27 12.34
N SER A 62 4.35 -13.33 11.80
CA SER A 62 3.87 -12.36 10.81
C SER A 62 3.37 -13.03 9.53
N LYS A 63 4.10 -14.02 8.98
CA LYS A 63 3.66 -14.76 7.79
C LYS A 63 2.32 -15.46 8.03
N THR A 64 2.16 -16.11 9.18
CA THR A 64 0.90 -16.78 9.55
C THR A 64 -0.28 -15.79 9.60
N LEU A 65 -0.06 -14.61 10.18
CA LEU A 65 -1.07 -13.55 10.23
C LEU A 65 -1.44 -13.03 8.84
N VAL A 66 -0.43 -12.71 8.01
CA VAL A 66 -0.62 -12.19 6.66
C VAL A 66 -1.35 -13.20 5.77
N ARG A 67 -0.96 -14.48 5.79
CA ARG A 67 -1.61 -15.54 4.99
C ARG A 67 -3.07 -15.76 5.36
N LYS A 68 -3.41 -15.65 6.65
CA LYS A 68 -4.79 -15.80 7.13
C LYS A 68 -5.70 -14.68 6.62
N THR A 69 -5.16 -13.47 6.48
CA THR A 69 -5.90 -12.28 6.10
C THR A 69 -5.97 -12.08 4.59
N GLY A 70 -4.93 -12.49 3.86
CA GLY A 70 -4.83 -12.30 2.42
C GLY A 70 -4.55 -10.84 2.03
N SER A 71 -4.75 -10.52 0.75
CA SER A 71 -4.52 -9.20 0.15
C SER A 71 -5.85 -8.57 -0.22
N THR A 72 -6.50 -7.91 0.75
CA THR A 72 -7.87 -7.38 0.61
C THR A 72 -7.94 -5.85 0.59
N CYS A 73 -6.98 -5.19 1.23
CA CYS A 73 -6.87 -3.72 1.28
C CYS A 73 -5.42 -3.29 1.55
N GLU A 74 -5.15 -1.97 1.50
CA GLU A 74 -3.82 -1.41 1.78
C GLU A 74 -3.28 -1.86 3.15
N ILE A 75 -4.10 -1.94 4.21
CA ILE A 75 -3.65 -2.36 5.56
C ILE A 75 -3.09 -3.79 5.53
N SER A 76 -3.82 -4.71 4.90
CA SER A 76 -3.39 -6.10 4.78
C SER A 76 -2.13 -6.23 3.92
N CYS A 77 -2.05 -5.47 2.81
CA CYS A 77 -0.87 -5.42 1.95
C CYS A 77 0.33 -4.81 2.68
N ARG A 78 0.13 -3.79 3.52
CA ARG A 78 1.19 -3.18 4.32
C ARG A 78 1.75 -4.16 5.35
N SER A 79 0.89 -5.01 5.91
CA SER A 79 1.30 -6.11 6.79
C SER A 79 2.21 -7.11 6.05
N ALA A 80 1.85 -7.46 4.81
CA ALA A 80 2.68 -8.27 3.93
C ALA A 80 4.01 -7.58 3.61
N ALA A 81 4.00 -6.27 3.35
CA ALA A 81 5.21 -5.49 3.07
C ALA A 81 6.17 -5.44 4.28
N PHE A 82 5.67 -5.25 5.50
CA PHE A 82 6.48 -5.36 6.72
C PHE A 82 7.09 -6.75 6.86
N THR A 83 6.32 -7.79 6.54
CA THR A 83 6.77 -9.19 6.60
C THR A 83 7.85 -9.47 5.55
N ALA A 84 7.67 -8.99 4.31
CA ALA A 84 8.68 -9.06 3.26
C ALA A 84 9.98 -8.35 3.66
N ALA A 85 9.88 -7.14 4.22
CA ALA A 85 11.04 -6.40 4.69
C ALA A 85 11.75 -7.10 5.87
N SER A 86 10.99 -7.81 6.72
CA SER A 86 11.55 -8.64 7.80
C SER A 86 12.30 -9.85 7.25
N ALA A 87 11.71 -10.53 6.26
CA ALA A 87 12.34 -11.65 5.56
C ALA A 87 13.64 -11.21 4.84
N MET A 88 13.64 -10.01 4.26
CA MET A 88 14.81 -9.41 3.60
C MET A 88 15.95 -9.20 4.60
N LYS A 89 15.69 -8.61 5.78
CA LYS A 89 16.69 -8.47 6.87
C LYS A 89 17.29 -9.82 7.29
N LEU A 90 16.49 -10.88 7.24
CA LEU A 90 16.89 -12.25 7.58
C LEU A 90 17.43 -13.06 6.40
N LYS A 91 17.58 -12.44 5.22
CA LYS A 91 18.02 -13.07 3.97
C LYS A 91 17.21 -14.31 3.59
N LYS A 92 15.91 -14.29 3.90
CA LYS A 92 14.95 -15.34 3.56
C LYS A 92 14.24 -15.00 2.24
N TRP A 93 14.99 -15.09 1.15
CA TRP A 93 14.55 -14.60 -0.17
C TRP A 93 13.24 -15.21 -0.68
N ASN A 94 13.04 -16.51 -0.48
CA ASN A 94 11.77 -17.16 -0.83
C ASN A 94 10.58 -16.54 -0.07
N ASP A 95 10.77 -16.22 1.21
CA ASP A 95 9.73 -15.55 2.02
C ASP A 95 9.54 -14.09 1.57
N VAL A 96 10.59 -13.41 1.08
CA VAL A 96 10.46 -12.05 0.50
C VAL A 96 9.54 -12.08 -0.71
N ASP A 97 9.82 -12.97 -1.67
CA ASP A 97 9.04 -13.07 -2.90
C ASP A 97 7.60 -13.48 -2.63
N GLU A 98 7.40 -14.47 -1.76
CA GLU A 98 6.07 -14.91 -1.34
C GLU A 98 5.26 -13.75 -0.73
N MET A 99 5.86 -13.00 0.21
CA MET A 99 5.15 -11.91 0.88
C MET A 99 4.91 -10.73 -0.05
N LEU A 100 5.83 -10.41 -0.96
CA LEU A 100 5.64 -9.33 -1.94
C LEU A 100 4.50 -9.62 -2.94
N GLN A 101 4.18 -10.88 -3.24
CA GLN A 101 3.00 -11.21 -4.06
C GLN A 101 1.68 -10.76 -3.41
N LEU A 102 1.65 -10.60 -2.09
CA LEU A 102 0.47 -10.16 -1.33
C LEU A 102 0.41 -8.63 -1.15
N THR A 103 1.32 -7.87 -1.77
CA THR A 103 1.44 -6.42 -1.61
C THR A 103 0.80 -5.60 -2.74
N THR A 104 -0.17 -6.17 -3.48
CA THR A 104 -0.74 -5.57 -4.69
C THR A 104 -1.42 -4.23 -4.48
N LEU A 105 -1.89 -3.93 -3.26
CA LEU A 105 -2.53 -2.66 -2.89
C LEU A 105 -1.62 -1.77 -2.02
N CYS A 106 -0.31 -2.00 -2.03
CA CYS A 106 0.65 -1.08 -1.41
C CYS A 106 1.09 0.00 -2.40
N PRO A 107 1.45 1.19 -1.90
CA PRO A 107 2.19 2.18 -2.69
C PRO A 107 3.38 1.55 -3.43
N PRO A 108 3.53 1.78 -4.76
CA PRO A 108 4.60 1.17 -5.56
C PRO A 108 6.00 1.42 -5.01
N ALA A 109 6.22 2.59 -4.38
CA ALA A 109 7.48 2.93 -3.73
C ALA A 109 7.87 1.94 -2.63
N ILE A 110 6.93 1.30 -1.94
CA ILE A 110 7.25 0.30 -0.91
C ILE A 110 7.67 -1.00 -1.58
N THR A 111 6.82 -1.52 -2.46
CA THR A 111 6.97 -2.87 -3.04
C THR A 111 8.18 -2.96 -3.96
N SER A 112 8.32 -1.99 -4.87
CA SER A 112 9.43 -1.95 -5.82
C SER A 112 10.76 -1.75 -5.10
N SER A 113 10.81 -0.89 -4.08
CA SER A 113 12.06 -0.65 -3.33
C SER A 113 12.51 -1.89 -2.57
N ILE A 114 11.58 -2.60 -1.90
CA ILE A 114 11.91 -3.87 -1.23
C ILE A 114 12.39 -4.89 -2.26
N ARG A 115 11.69 -5.03 -3.41
CA ARG A 115 12.04 -6.01 -4.43
C ARG A 115 13.40 -5.73 -5.07
N ILE A 116 13.65 -4.49 -5.49
CA ILE A 116 14.92 -4.07 -6.09
C ILE A 116 16.07 -4.29 -5.11
N LYS A 117 15.90 -3.88 -3.84
CA LYS A 117 16.93 -4.10 -2.82
C LYS A 117 17.20 -5.58 -2.57
N ALA A 118 16.15 -6.40 -2.44
CA ALA A 118 16.30 -7.83 -2.26
C ALA A 118 16.97 -8.53 -3.45
N LEU A 119 16.68 -8.12 -4.68
CA LEU A 119 17.32 -8.66 -5.88
C LEU A 119 18.79 -8.22 -5.99
N ALA A 120 19.10 -6.97 -5.63
CA ALA A 120 20.46 -6.46 -5.56
C ALA A 120 21.30 -7.24 -4.54
N GLU A 121 20.77 -7.50 -3.34
CA GLU A 121 21.45 -8.29 -2.30
C GLU A 121 21.64 -9.77 -2.68
N GLN A 122 20.83 -10.30 -3.61
CA GLN A 122 20.97 -11.64 -4.19
C GLN A 122 21.91 -11.67 -5.41
N SER A 123 22.49 -10.54 -5.81
CA SER A 123 23.26 -10.39 -7.06
C SER A 123 22.46 -10.75 -8.33
N LYS A 124 21.12 -10.70 -8.27
CA LYS A 124 20.21 -10.91 -9.40
C LYS A 124 20.02 -9.60 -10.17
N LEU A 125 21.12 -9.08 -10.72
CA LEU A 125 21.19 -7.71 -11.24
C LEU A 125 20.26 -7.46 -12.44
N ASP A 126 20.11 -8.44 -13.33
CA ASP A 126 19.25 -8.30 -14.50
C ASP A 126 17.77 -8.23 -14.09
N GLU A 127 17.35 -9.05 -13.13
CA GLU A 127 16.01 -8.99 -12.54
C GLU A 127 15.78 -7.66 -11.81
N ALA A 128 16.78 -7.17 -11.07
CA ALA A 128 16.68 -5.88 -10.37
C ALA A 128 16.54 -4.71 -11.35
N LEU A 129 17.27 -4.74 -12.47
CA LEU A 129 17.17 -3.74 -13.54
C LEU A 129 15.85 -3.80 -14.29
N LEU A 130 15.31 -5.00 -14.52
CA LEU A 130 13.97 -5.18 -15.08
C LEU A 130 12.89 -4.63 -14.14
N GLU A 131 13.02 -4.86 -12.84
CA GLU A 131 12.10 -4.30 -11.86
C GLU A 131 12.18 -2.77 -11.81
N LEU A 132 13.39 -2.21 -11.88
CA LEU A 132 13.61 -0.77 -11.97
C LEU A 132 13.03 -0.16 -13.27
N GLU A 133 12.97 -0.94 -14.34
CA GLU A 133 12.37 -0.52 -15.61
C GLU A 133 10.83 -0.49 -15.51
N LYS A 134 10.21 -1.48 -14.85
CA LYS A 134 8.76 -1.50 -14.58
C LYS A 134 8.29 -0.29 -13.76
N VAL A 135 9.14 0.26 -12.90
CA VAL A 135 8.86 1.48 -12.14
C VAL A 135 8.41 2.64 -13.05
N LEU A 136 8.91 2.70 -14.29
CA LEU A 136 8.53 3.72 -15.26
C LEU A 136 7.13 3.54 -15.84
N MET A 137 6.57 2.33 -15.74
CA MET A 137 5.25 1.97 -16.27
C MET A 137 4.12 2.19 -15.26
N PHE A 138 4.43 2.57 -14.02
CA PHE A 138 3.39 2.93 -13.06
C PHE A 138 2.73 4.24 -13.48
N GLU A 139 1.60 4.11 -14.18
CA GLU A 139 0.63 5.17 -14.35
C GLU A 139 -0.06 5.39 -13.00
N GLU A 140 -0.43 6.64 -12.70
CA GLU A 140 -1.34 7.04 -11.62
C GLU A 140 -0.77 7.35 -10.22
N GLU A 141 -1.27 8.46 -9.66
CA GLU A 141 -1.22 8.84 -8.25
C GLU A 141 -2.23 8.00 -7.46
N VAL A 142 -2.10 6.67 -7.45
CA VAL A 142 -3.05 5.81 -6.70
C VAL A 142 -2.92 6.02 -5.19
N PHE A 143 -1.80 6.57 -4.72
CA PHE A 143 -1.52 6.77 -3.30
C PHE A 143 -0.97 8.17 -3.03
N SER A 144 -1.28 8.74 -1.87
CA SER A 144 -0.69 9.99 -1.35
C SER A 144 0.81 9.88 -1.03
N SER A 145 1.47 8.79 -1.45
CA SER A 145 2.91 8.74 -1.61
C SER A 145 3.42 9.74 -2.66
N GLY A 146 2.55 10.40 -3.41
CA GLY A 146 2.94 11.13 -4.62
C GLY A 146 3.36 10.16 -5.71
N ASN A 147 3.82 10.69 -6.85
CA ASN A 147 4.27 9.91 -8.01
C ASN A 147 5.56 9.09 -7.77
N TYR A 148 5.98 8.88 -6.51
CA TYR A 148 7.15 8.10 -6.17
C TYR A 148 6.90 6.60 -6.33
N SER A 149 7.91 5.93 -6.86
CA SER A 149 7.86 4.51 -7.22
C SER A 149 9.09 3.74 -6.74
N VAL A 150 10.16 4.42 -6.33
CA VAL A 150 11.37 3.79 -5.78
C VAL A 150 12.09 4.71 -4.78
N SER A 151 12.71 4.15 -3.75
CA SER A 151 13.54 4.88 -2.78
C SER A 151 14.99 5.00 -3.24
N ASP A 152 15.65 6.09 -2.85
CA ASP A 152 17.09 6.26 -3.08
C ASP A 152 17.90 5.13 -2.41
N GLU A 153 17.47 4.65 -1.23
CA GLU A 153 18.08 3.50 -0.55
C GLU A 153 18.15 2.23 -1.44
N ALA A 154 17.08 1.93 -2.19
CA ALA A 154 17.04 0.78 -3.09
C ALA A 154 17.92 1.01 -4.32
N LEU A 155 17.96 2.23 -4.85
CA LEU A 155 18.83 2.61 -5.96
C LEU A 155 20.31 2.51 -5.59
N ASP A 156 20.67 2.98 -4.40
CA ASP A 156 22.04 2.92 -3.89
C ASP A 156 22.46 1.46 -3.67
N SER A 157 21.59 0.64 -3.09
CA SER A 157 21.83 -0.80 -2.92
C SER A 157 22.10 -1.49 -4.27
N LEU A 158 21.29 -1.19 -5.29
CA LEU A 158 21.49 -1.71 -6.64
C LEU A 158 22.79 -1.20 -7.29
N CYS A 159 23.09 0.09 -7.13
CA CYS A 159 24.31 0.69 -7.65
C CYS A 159 25.56 0.01 -7.09
N GLU A 160 25.62 -0.19 -5.77
CA GLU A 160 26.74 -0.86 -5.10
C GLU A 160 26.84 -2.33 -5.51
N ALA A 161 25.72 -3.05 -5.57
CA ALA A 161 25.72 -4.43 -6.05
C ALA A 161 26.25 -4.56 -7.48
N ILE A 162 25.91 -3.63 -8.38
CA ILE A 162 26.47 -3.61 -9.74
C ILE A 162 27.97 -3.33 -9.69
N LYS A 163 28.46 -2.39 -8.87
CA LYS A 163 29.91 -2.08 -8.79
C LYS A 163 30.73 -3.26 -8.27
N SER A 164 30.17 -4.07 -7.39
CA SER A 164 30.86 -5.23 -6.79
C SER A 164 30.90 -6.46 -7.71
N ALA A 165 30.14 -6.47 -8.81
CA ALA A 165 30.15 -7.57 -9.78
C ALA A 165 31.39 -7.49 -10.71
N PRO A 166 31.82 -8.60 -11.35
CA PRO A 166 32.95 -8.56 -12.29
C PRO A 166 32.61 -7.91 -13.64
N GLU A 167 31.37 -8.05 -14.13
CA GLU A 167 30.94 -7.59 -15.45
C GLU A 167 29.94 -6.43 -15.35
N THR A 168 30.46 -5.25 -15.01
CA THR A 168 29.62 -4.12 -14.55
C THR A 168 29.25 -3.13 -15.65
N THR A 169 30.01 -3.05 -16.74
CA THR A 169 29.94 -1.91 -17.67
C THR A 169 28.56 -1.75 -18.32
N GLU A 170 28.00 -2.81 -18.88
CA GLU A 170 26.68 -2.77 -19.53
C GLU A 170 25.55 -2.56 -18.51
N LYS A 171 25.59 -3.30 -17.41
CA LYS A 171 24.59 -3.20 -16.32
C LYS A 171 24.60 -1.80 -15.69
N MET A 172 25.77 -1.23 -15.46
CA MET A 172 25.94 0.13 -14.95
C MET A 172 25.44 1.16 -15.97
N LYS A 173 25.72 0.99 -17.27
CA LYS A 173 25.16 1.87 -18.32
C LYS A 173 23.64 1.84 -18.32
N LYS A 174 23.02 0.65 -18.25
CA LYS A 174 21.57 0.49 -18.14
C LYS A 174 21.02 1.15 -16.88
N PHE A 175 21.63 0.88 -15.72
CA PHE A 175 21.27 1.50 -14.44
C PHE A 175 21.29 3.02 -14.50
N ARG A 176 22.37 3.62 -15.02
CA ARG A 176 22.51 5.09 -15.12
C ARG A 176 21.47 5.70 -16.05
N ASN A 177 21.12 5.02 -17.13
CA ASN A 177 20.04 5.47 -18.00
C ASN A 177 18.70 5.47 -17.27
N LEU A 178 18.33 4.36 -16.62
CA LEU A 178 17.10 4.25 -15.83
C LEU A 178 17.06 5.28 -14.69
N GLN A 179 18.17 5.45 -13.95
CA GLN A 179 18.29 6.43 -12.87
C GLN A 179 18.02 7.87 -13.35
N ARG A 180 18.55 8.25 -14.53
CA ARG A 180 18.29 9.57 -15.14
C ARG A 180 16.81 9.74 -15.48
N ILE A 181 16.18 8.72 -16.06
CA ILE A 181 14.77 8.76 -16.43
C ILE A 181 13.89 8.88 -15.18
N ILE A 182 14.12 8.04 -14.17
CA ILE A 182 13.42 8.07 -12.87
C ILE A 182 13.54 9.44 -12.21
N THR A 183 14.74 10.05 -12.26
CA THR A 183 14.96 11.40 -11.72
C THR A 183 14.20 12.46 -12.53
N LYS A 184 14.26 12.39 -13.86
CA LYS A 184 13.57 13.33 -14.76
C LYS A 184 12.05 13.35 -14.53
N TYR A 185 11.46 12.18 -14.27
CA TYR A 185 10.02 12.04 -14.04
C TYR A 185 9.62 12.10 -12.56
N GLY A 186 10.53 12.47 -11.64
CA GLY A 186 10.20 12.61 -10.22
C GLY A 186 9.74 11.31 -9.54
N ARG A 187 10.15 10.14 -10.05
CA ARG A 187 9.71 8.81 -9.58
C ARG A 187 10.48 8.30 -8.36
N ARG A 188 11.51 9.03 -7.90
CA ARG A 188 12.32 8.65 -6.74
C ARG A 188 11.93 9.40 -5.47
N THR A 189 12.09 8.77 -4.32
CA THR A 189 11.93 9.41 -3.02
C THR A 189 13.18 9.27 -2.16
N LYS A 190 13.45 10.29 -1.34
CA LYS A 190 14.54 10.28 -0.35
C LYS A 190 14.19 9.43 0.89
N LYS A 191 12.91 9.05 1.05
CA LYS A 191 12.46 8.23 2.17
C LYS A 191 13.05 6.83 2.07
N THR A 192 13.56 6.31 3.18
CA THR A 192 13.99 4.92 3.32
C THR A 192 12.80 3.96 3.20
N ILE A 193 13.07 2.69 2.92
CA ILE A 193 12.05 1.62 2.91
C ILE A 193 11.32 1.60 4.25
N GLU A 194 12.04 1.79 5.35
CA GLU A 194 11.45 1.82 6.67
C GLU A 194 10.51 3.01 6.87
N GLU A 195 10.91 4.22 6.49
CA GLU A 195 10.03 5.40 6.55
C GLU A 195 8.80 5.26 5.66
N LEU A 196 8.95 4.60 4.50
CA LEU A 196 7.83 4.31 3.61
C LEU A 196 6.88 3.29 4.23
N LEU A 197 7.37 2.23 4.86
CA LEU A 197 6.55 1.24 5.54
C LEU A 197 5.74 1.84 6.69
N PHE A 198 6.35 2.72 7.49
CA PHE A 198 5.72 3.45 8.59
C PHE A 198 4.99 4.73 8.15
N SER A 199 4.82 4.96 6.84
CA SER A 199 4.02 6.08 6.37
C SER A 199 2.54 5.90 6.74
N PRO A 200 1.81 7.00 7.00
CA PRO A 200 0.38 6.95 7.31
C PRO A 200 -0.40 6.21 6.22
N ILE A 201 -1.26 5.27 6.62
CA ILE A 201 -2.18 4.58 5.72
C ILE A 201 -3.40 5.47 5.56
N HIS A 202 -3.63 6.01 4.36
CA HIS A 202 -4.83 6.80 4.14
C HIS A 202 -5.97 5.89 3.72
N LEU A 203 -6.91 5.66 4.64
CA LEU A 203 -8.16 5.03 4.29
C LEU A 203 -9.01 6.10 3.61
N GLU A 204 -9.04 6.07 2.27
CA GLU A 204 -9.75 7.07 1.47
C GLU A 204 -11.14 7.34 2.04
N GLN A 205 -11.34 8.61 2.42
CA GLN A 205 -12.67 9.17 2.51
C GLN A 205 -13.17 9.20 1.06
N GLN A 206 -14.17 8.39 0.71
CA GLN A 206 -15.04 8.88 -0.37
C GLN A 206 -15.50 10.28 0.10
N PRO A 207 -15.38 11.32 -0.74
CA PRO A 207 -15.88 12.63 -0.37
C PRO A 207 -17.31 12.40 0.08
N ASP A 208 -17.63 12.86 1.29
CA ASP A 208 -18.99 12.83 1.82
C ASP A 208 -19.91 13.14 0.65
N GLU A 209 -20.62 12.12 0.13
CA GLU A 209 -21.83 12.38 -0.61
C GLU A 209 -22.66 13.05 0.46
N ALA A 210 -22.56 14.40 0.52
CA ALA A 210 -23.26 15.26 1.45
C ALA A 210 -24.65 14.66 1.51
N PRO A 211 -25.08 14.16 2.70
CA PRO A 211 -26.17 13.21 2.82
C PRO A 211 -27.24 13.73 1.92
N ARG A 212 -27.53 13.03 0.80
CA ARG A 212 -28.42 13.56 -0.23
C ARG A 212 -29.64 13.98 0.54
N ILE A 213 -29.81 15.29 0.72
CA ILE A 213 -30.97 15.83 1.40
C ILE A 213 -32.00 15.56 0.33
N VAL A 214 -32.62 14.40 0.43
CA VAL A 214 -33.83 14.10 -0.29
C VAL A 214 -34.75 15.16 0.27
N ASP A 215 -34.90 16.25 -0.47
CA ASP A 215 -35.90 17.25 -0.15
C ASP A 215 -37.22 16.50 -0.23
N GLU A 216 -37.73 16.08 0.92
CA GLU A 216 -38.98 15.34 1.00
C GLU A 216 -40.12 16.17 0.39
N ASN A 217 -39.99 17.50 0.36
CA ASN A 217 -40.93 18.37 -0.31
C ASN A 217 -40.83 18.26 -1.83
N PHE A 218 -39.64 18.00 -2.40
CA PHE A 218 -39.50 17.76 -3.83
C PHE A 218 -40.19 16.45 -4.25
N VAL A 219 -39.99 15.37 -3.50
CA VAL A 219 -40.64 14.07 -3.77
C VAL A 219 -42.16 14.16 -3.63
N LYS A 220 -42.66 15.02 -2.73
CA LYS A 220 -44.10 15.32 -2.57
C LYS A 220 -44.60 16.45 -3.48
N SER A 221 -43.73 17.06 -4.29
CA SER A 221 -44.12 18.20 -5.12
C SER A 221 -44.84 17.73 -6.39
N GLN A 222 -45.76 18.56 -6.87
CA GLN A 222 -46.47 18.31 -8.13
C GLN A 222 -45.52 18.18 -9.33
N LYS A 223 -44.35 18.85 -9.28
CA LYS A 223 -43.29 18.70 -10.29
C LYS A 223 -42.75 17.27 -10.36
N PHE A 224 -42.62 16.59 -9.22
CA PHE A 224 -42.17 15.20 -9.20
C PHE A 224 -43.25 14.26 -9.72
N GLU A 225 -44.52 14.45 -9.36
CA GLU A 225 -45.62 13.68 -9.96
C GLU A 225 -45.69 13.84 -11.49
N ASP A 226 -45.54 15.06 -11.99
CA ASP A 226 -45.53 15.34 -13.42
C ASP A 226 -44.32 14.72 -14.12
N PHE A 227 -43.17 14.65 -13.44
CA PHE A 227 -42.00 13.94 -13.92
C PHE A 227 -42.26 12.42 -14.00
N VAL A 228 -42.80 11.82 -12.94
CA VAL A 228 -43.13 10.39 -12.88
C VAL A 228 -44.14 10.00 -13.96
N LYS A 229 -45.16 10.82 -14.20
CA LYS A 229 -46.17 10.61 -15.27
C LYS A 229 -45.58 10.62 -16.69
N LYS A 230 -44.39 11.20 -16.89
CA LYS A 230 -43.68 11.20 -18.18
C LYS A 230 -42.81 9.96 -18.39
N ILE A 231 -42.57 9.15 -17.36
CA ILE A 231 -41.76 7.94 -17.46
C ILE A 231 -42.62 6.83 -18.09
N PRO A 232 -42.30 6.36 -19.31
CA PRO A 232 -43.19 5.49 -20.08
C PRO A 232 -43.55 4.17 -19.38
N TYR A 233 -42.62 3.62 -18.59
CA TYR A 233 -42.72 2.30 -17.97
C TYR A 233 -43.36 2.30 -16.58
N LEU A 234 -43.79 3.46 -16.07
CA LEU A 234 -44.56 3.56 -14.82
C LEU A 234 -46.07 3.74 -15.10
N LYS A 235 -46.49 3.57 -16.36
CA LYS A 235 -47.89 3.69 -16.79
C LYS A 235 -48.61 2.35 -16.87
N ASP A 236 -48.29 1.40 -16.01
CA ASP A 236 -49.02 0.14 -15.89
C ASP A 236 -49.22 -0.09 -14.38
N GLU A 237 -50.38 -0.41 -13.82
CA GLU A 237 -51.54 -1.15 -14.32
C GLU A 237 -52.79 -0.58 -13.64
N LYS A 238 -53.81 -0.18 -14.41
CA LYS A 238 -55.17 -0.09 -13.86
C LYS A 238 -55.86 -1.42 -14.18
N PRO A 239 -56.29 -2.21 -13.18
CA PRO A 239 -57.22 -3.31 -13.43
C PRO A 239 -58.55 -2.79 -13.98
#